data_AF-A0AAU4S6M2-F1
#
_entry.id   AF-A0AAU4S6M2-F1
#
_cell.length_a   1.000
_cell.length_b   1.000
_cell.length_c   1.000
_cell.angle_alpha   90.00
_cell.angle_beta   90.00
_cell.angle_gamma   90.00
#
_symmetry.space_group_name_H-M   'P 1'
#
loop_
_entity.id
_entity.type
_entity.pdbx_description
1 polymer ?
#
loop_
_entity_poly.entity_id
_entity_poly.type
_entity_poly.pdbx_seq_one_letter_code
_entity_poly.pdbx_strand_id
1 'polypeptide(L)'
;MTTALQPPLPSHPLLRLRLAPQGGIPRAIDGAWWPRSYDLLAELPQLLVGLPRMWGHITSVTVNGATWSAVPGRMLVANHVVRLRRTPTASAAHTIVLLSPGQGRWDLLVVPPATTEEAAEPIMAAAADGPA
;
A
#
# COMPACT_ATOMS: atom_id res chain seq x y z
N MET A 1 -22.27 -23.88 -8.96
CA MET A 1 -20.99 -23.59 -9.63
C MET A 1 -20.81 -22.08 -9.56
N THR A 2 -19.98 -21.57 -8.65
CA THR A 2 -19.73 -20.12 -8.53
C THR A 2 -18.37 -19.82 -9.15
N THR A 3 -18.39 -19.10 -10.27
CA THR A 3 -17.20 -18.61 -10.97
C THR A 3 -16.79 -17.29 -10.33
N ALA A 4 -15.83 -17.34 -9.41
CA ALA A 4 -15.14 -16.14 -8.95
C ALA A 4 -14.28 -15.62 -10.10
N LEU A 5 -14.72 -14.52 -10.73
CA LEU A 5 -13.94 -13.75 -11.69
C LEU A 5 -12.75 -13.13 -10.97
N GLN A 6 -11.65 -13.87 -10.92
CA GLN A 6 -10.36 -13.36 -10.47
C GLN A 6 -9.89 -12.33 -11.50
N PRO A 7 -9.82 -11.02 -11.17
CA PRO A 7 -9.34 -10.02 -12.12
C PRO A 7 -7.89 -10.34 -12.49
N PRO A 8 -7.49 -10.14 -13.77
CA PRO A 8 -6.17 -10.47 -14.24
C PRO A 8 -5.14 -9.64 -13.47
N LEU A 9 -4.31 -10.30 -12.67
CA LEU A 9 -3.15 -9.71 -12.03
C LEU A 9 -2.24 -9.11 -13.13
N PRO A 10 -2.05 -7.79 -13.21
CA PRO A 10 -1.03 -7.25 -14.09
C PRO A 10 0.32 -7.74 -13.59
N SER A 11 1.01 -8.46 -14.46
CA SER A 11 2.32 -9.06 -14.25
C SER A 11 3.38 -7.95 -14.14
N HIS A 12 3.56 -7.38 -12.96
CA HIS A 12 4.74 -6.61 -12.62
C HIS A 12 5.63 -7.49 -11.73
N PRO A 13 6.91 -7.69 -12.07
CA PRO A 13 7.75 -8.61 -11.33
C PRO A 13 7.97 -8.04 -9.91
N LEU A 14 7.73 -8.89 -8.91
CA LEU A 14 8.25 -8.75 -7.53
C LEU A 14 7.56 -7.79 -6.55
N LEU A 15 6.46 -7.10 -6.89
CA LEU A 15 5.69 -6.32 -5.90
C LEU A 15 4.41 -7.07 -5.48
N ARG A 16 4.30 -7.47 -4.22
CA ARG A 16 3.10 -8.13 -3.67
C ARG A 16 2.05 -7.08 -3.27
N LEU A 17 1.43 -6.47 -4.26
CA LEU A 17 0.42 -5.41 -4.11
C LEU A 17 -0.94 -5.85 -4.67
N ARG A 18 -1.99 -5.61 -3.89
CA ARG A 18 -3.38 -5.90 -4.21
C ARG A 18 -4.21 -4.64 -4.01
N LEU A 19 -4.76 -4.10 -5.09
CA LEU A 19 -5.59 -2.90 -5.05
C LEU A 19 -7.06 -3.28 -5.24
N ALA A 20 -7.95 -2.61 -4.52
CA ALA A 20 -9.38 -2.76 -4.74
C ALA A 20 -9.79 -2.00 -6.02
N PRO A 21 -10.72 -2.54 -6.84
CA PRO A 21 -11.24 -1.82 -7.99
C PRO A 21 -12.00 -0.57 -7.51
N GLN A 22 -11.67 0.60 -8.09
CA GLN A 22 -12.29 1.88 -7.74
C GLN A 22 -13.73 1.95 -8.30
N GLY A 23 -14.66 1.31 -7.60
CA GLY A 23 -16.08 1.27 -7.92
C GLY A 23 -16.94 1.92 -6.82
N GLY A 24 -16.98 3.26 -6.81
CA GLY A 24 -18.09 4.06 -6.27
C GLY A 24 -18.28 4.18 -4.75
N ILE A 25 -17.67 3.33 -3.91
CA ILE A 25 -17.87 3.36 -2.46
C ILE A 25 -16.63 3.94 -1.77
N PRO A 26 -16.73 5.01 -0.95
CA PRO A 26 -15.62 5.48 -0.15
C PRO A 26 -15.22 4.39 0.84
N ARG A 27 -14.05 3.77 0.63
CA ARG A 27 -13.55 2.69 1.47
C ARG A 27 -12.42 3.21 2.35
N ALA A 28 -12.33 2.67 3.56
CA ALA A 28 -11.27 3.04 4.50
C ALA A 28 -9.88 2.49 4.09
N ILE A 29 -9.85 1.51 3.18
CA ILE A 29 -8.65 0.86 2.66
C ILE A 29 -8.82 0.69 1.15
N ASP A 30 -7.93 1.26 0.37
CA ASP A 30 -7.88 1.21 -1.11
C ASP A 30 -7.08 0.01 -1.63
N GLY A 31 -6.34 -0.67 -0.76
CA GLY A 31 -5.63 -1.89 -1.10
C GLY A 31 -4.77 -2.45 0.03
N ALA A 32 -4.08 -3.56 -0.24
CA ALA A 32 -3.06 -4.15 0.59
C ALA A 32 -1.73 -4.24 -0.14
N TRP A 33 -0.66 -3.96 0.58
CA TRP A 33 0.70 -4.07 0.16
C TRP A 33 1.46 -4.96 1.13
N TRP A 34 2.20 -5.92 0.60
CA TRP A 34 3.07 -6.77 1.39
C TRP A 34 4.53 -6.51 1.03
N PRO A 35 5.23 -5.72 1.84
CA PRO A 35 6.66 -5.53 1.68
C PRO A 35 7.43 -6.84 1.83
N ARG A 36 8.58 -6.94 1.15
CA ARG A 36 9.54 -8.04 1.32
C ARG A 36 10.42 -7.84 2.55
N SER A 37 10.57 -6.61 3.03
CA SER A 37 11.44 -6.25 4.14
C SER A 37 10.91 -5.04 4.92
N TYR A 38 11.38 -4.84 6.15
CA TYR A 38 11.08 -3.62 6.92
C TYR A 38 11.89 -2.39 6.45
N ASP A 39 12.64 -2.52 5.34
CA ASP A 39 13.42 -1.45 4.78
C ASP A 39 12.58 -0.58 3.86
N LEU A 40 12.03 0.51 4.42
CA LEU A 40 11.16 1.41 3.68
C LEU A 40 11.87 2.08 2.50
N LEU A 41 13.19 2.27 2.58
CA LEU A 41 13.99 2.90 1.53
C LEU A 41 14.10 2.03 0.28
N ALA A 42 14.18 0.70 0.42
CA ALA A 42 14.15 -0.23 -0.70
C ALA A 42 12.71 -0.48 -1.20
N GLU A 43 11.75 -0.54 -0.29
CA GLU A 43 10.39 -0.98 -0.56
C GLU A 43 9.49 0.13 -1.15
N LEU A 44 9.60 1.37 -0.67
CA LEU A 44 8.79 2.50 -1.12
C LEU A 44 9.01 2.86 -2.61
N PRO A 45 10.23 2.83 -3.18
CA PRO A 45 10.41 3.05 -4.61
C PRO A 45 9.82 1.93 -5.46
N GLN A 46 9.91 0.69 -5.00
CA GLN A 46 9.24 -0.43 -5.69
C GLN A 46 7.71 -0.25 -5.64
N LEU A 47 7.16 0.15 -4.48
CA LEU A 47 5.74 0.44 -4.31
C LEU A 47 5.27 1.51 -5.29
N LEU A 48 5.94 2.68 -5.31
CA LEU A 48 5.55 3.79 -6.17
C LEU A 48 5.64 3.46 -7.66
N VAL A 49 6.57 2.59 -8.08
CA VAL A 49 6.65 2.11 -9.47
C VAL A 49 5.53 1.11 -9.80
N GLY A 50 5.08 0.31 -8.82
CA GLY A 50 3.97 -0.64 -8.98
C GLY A 50 2.57 -0.02 -8.86
N LEU A 51 2.46 1.23 -8.43
CA LEU A 51 1.17 1.91 -8.35
C LEU A 51 0.62 2.25 -9.74
N PRO A 52 -0.70 2.13 -9.94
CA PRO A 52 -1.32 2.49 -11.20
C PRO A 52 -1.23 4.01 -11.41
N ARG A 53 -1.04 4.40 -12.68
CA ARG A 53 -0.92 5.81 -13.08
C ARG A 53 -2.11 6.68 -12.64
N MET A 54 -3.27 6.07 -12.43
CA MET A 54 -4.49 6.73 -11.98
C MET A 54 -4.39 7.31 -10.55
N TRP A 55 -3.52 6.77 -9.68
CA TRP A 55 -3.28 7.34 -8.34
C TRP A 55 -2.42 8.61 -8.39
N GLY A 56 -1.80 8.87 -9.54
CA GLY A 56 -0.97 10.03 -9.78
C GLY A 56 0.36 9.99 -9.03
N HIS A 57 0.96 11.16 -8.87
CA HIS A 57 2.26 11.31 -8.25
C HIS A 57 2.08 11.43 -6.73
N ILE A 58 2.54 10.42 -5.99
CA ILE A 58 2.54 10.48 -4.53
C ILE A 58 3.62 11.46 -4.06
N THR A 59 3.21 12.46 -3.29
CA THR A 59 4.15 13.47 -2.75
C THR A 59 4.34 13.37 -1.24
N SER A 60 3.43 12.70 -0.55
CA SER A 60 3.57 12.44 0.88
C SER A 60 3.10 11.03 1.21
N VAL A 61 3.87 10.33 2.03
CA VAL A 61 3.56 8.98 2.51
C VAL A 61 3.59 9.02 4.03
N THR A 62 2.49 8.66 4.66
CA THR A 62 2.40 8.56 6.11
C THR A 62 2.46 7.09 6.49
N VAL A 63 3.45 6.71 7.29
CA VAL A 63 3.64 5.34 7.78
C VAL A 63 3.54 5.32 9.30
N ASN A 64 3.26 4.15 9.88
CA ASN A 64 3.30 4.00 11.32
C ASN A 64 4.73 3.95 11.84
N GLY A 65 5.07 4.82 12.81
CA GLY A 65 6.40 4.82 13.43
C GLY A 65 6.70 3.58 14.27
N ALA A 66 5.68 2.88 14.77
CA ALA A 66 5.84 1.64 15.55
C ALA A 66 6.23 0.44 14.68
N THR A 67 5.82 0.45 13.40
CA THR A 67 6.13 -0.63 12.45
C THR A 67 7.33 -0.30 11.57
N TRP A 68 7.57 0.99 11.29
CA TRP A 68 8.66 1.46 10.44
C TRP A 68 9.64 2.32 11.24
N SER A 69 10.72 1.69 11.71
CA SER A 69 11.75 2.34 12.54
C SER A 69 12.65 3.31 11.76
N ALA A 70 12.78 3.17 10.44
CA ALA A 70 13.59 4.03 9.57
C ALA A 70 12.70 4.80 8.57
N VAL A 71 12.49 6.08 8.83
CA VAL A 71 11.66 6.97 8.01
C VAL A 71 12.43 8.27 7.89
N PRO A 72 13.27 8.41 6.85
CA PRO A 72 13.89 9.68 6.57
C PRO A 72 12.76 10.62 6.20
N GLY A 73 12.59 11.75 6.90
CA GLY A 73 11.41 12.61 6.73
C GLY A 73 11.16 13.07 5.28
N ARG A 74 12.13 12.91 4.38
CA ARG A 74 12.01 13.05 2.93
C ARG A 74 12.84 11.99 2.24
N MET A 75 12.35 11.46 1.13
CA MET A 75 13.05 10.51 0.28
C MET A 75 12.87 10.90 -1.18
N LEU A 76 13.91 10.71 -1.99
CA LEU A 76 13.82 10.88 -3.43
C LEU A 76 13.48 9.53 -4.07
N VAL A 77 12.31 9.45 -4.72
CA VAL A 77 11.80 8.25 -5.38
C VAL A 77 11.37 8.61 -6.78
N ALA A 78 11.83 7.85 -7.79
CA ALA A 78 11.48 8.07 -9.19
C ALA A 78 11.63 9.54 -9.63
N ASN A 79 12.74 10.19 -9.21
CA ASN A 79 13.03 11.61 -9.47
C ASN A 79 12.05 12.61 -8.81
N HIS A 80 11.29 12.18 -7.79
CA HIS A 80 10.37 13.01 -7.02
C HIS A 80 10.67 12.95 -5.52
N VAL A 81 10.52 14.08 -4.83
CA VAL A 81 10.69 14.13 -3.38
C VAL A 81 9.38 13.73 -2.72
N VAL A 82 9.38 12.56 -2.10
CA VAL A 82 8.30 12.04 -1.28
C VAL A 82 8.56 12.43 0.16
N ARG A 83 7.62 13.13 0.79
CA ARG A 83 7.69 13.44 2.22
C ARG A 83 7.19 12.24 3.01
N LEU A 84 8.05 11.66 3.82
CA LEU A 84 7.62 10.61 4.72
C LEU A 84 7.23 11.21 6.06
N ARG A 85 6.02 10.90 6.51
CA ARG A 85 5.49 11.28 7.81
C ARG A 85 5.31 10.05 8.65
N ARG A 86 5.60 10.16 9.95
CA ARG A 86 5.21 9.14 10.93
C ARG A 86 3.92 9.55 11.58
N THR A 87 2.96 8.64 11.65
CA THR A 87 1.80 8.82 12.52
C THR A 87 2.08 8.15 13.87
N PRO A 88 1.82 8.83 15.01
CA PRO A 88 1.90 8.23 16.34
C PRO A 88 0.66 7.38 16.67
N THR A 89 -0.37 7.38 15.81
CA THR A 89 -1.60 6.64 16.10
C THR A 89 -1.41 5.12 15.97
N ALA A 90 -1.68 4.38 17.05
CA ALA A 90 -1.64 2.92 17.06
C ALA A 90 -2.74 2.28 16.19
N SER A 91 -3.81 3.03 15.90
CA SER A 91 -4.97 2.54 15.12
C SER A 91 -4.63 2.19 13.66
N ALA A 92 -3.44 2.56 13.18
CA ALA A 92 -2.97 2.35 11.83
C ALA A 92 -1.61 1.63 11.82
N ALA A 93 -1.37 0.71 12.77
CA ALA A 93 -0.10 -0.03 12.88
C ALA A 93 0.34 -0.63 11.53
N HIS A 94 -0.64 -1.11 10.76
CA HIS A 94 -0.41 -1.79 9.49
C HIS A 94 -1.07 -1.03 8.35
N THR A 95 -1.03 0.31 8.37
CA THR A 95 -1.60 1.12 7.30
C THR A 95 -0.64 2.22 6.87
N ILE A 96 -0.51 2.40 5.56
CA ILE A 96 0.24 3.47 4.92
C ILE A 96 -0.74 4.37 4.18
N VAL A 97 -0.62 5.66 4.43
CA VAL A 97 -1.45 6.68 3.79
C VAL A 97 -0.63 7.40 2.74
N LEU A 98 -1.00 7.28 1.47
CA LEU A 98 -0.37 7.98 0.37
C LEU A 98 -1.22 9.19 -0.01
N LEU A 99 -0.57 10.34 -0.09
CA LEU A 99 -1.19 11.60 -0.44
C LEU A 99 -0.67 12.06 -1.80
N SER A 100 -1.64 12.26 -2.69
CA SER A 100 -1.43 12.65 -4.07
C SER A 100 -2.14 14.00 -4.29
N PRO A 101 -1.39 15.09 -4.57
CA PRO A 101 -1.98 16.39 -4.77
C PRO A 101 -2.82 16.36 -6.05
N GLY A 102 -4.12 16.63 -5.92
CA GLY A 102 -5.09 16.61 -7.02
C GLY A 102 -5.84 15.29 -7.22
N GLN A 103 -5.38 14.18 -6.64
CA GLN A 103 -6.04 12.87 -6.72
C GLN A 103 -6.65 12.42 -5.39
N GLY A 104 -6.05 12.82 -4.26
CA GLY A 104 -6.60 12.59 -2.93
C GLY A 104 -5.70 11.77 -2.01
N ARG A 105 -6.34 11.11 -1.04
CA ARG A 105 -5.73 10.26 -0.03
C ARG A 105 -6.03 8.80 -0.38
N TRP A 106 -4.99 7.96 -0.32
CA TRP A 106 -5.07 6.52 -0.53
C TRP A 106 -4.58 5.80 0.71
N ASP A 107 -5.36 4.84 1.22
CA ASP A 107 -5.01 4.06 2.40
C ASP A 107 -4.68 2.63 2.00
N LEU A 108 -3.41 2.23 2.18
CA LEU A 108 -2.93 0.88 1.91
C LEU A 108 -2.67 0.12 3.21
N LEU A 109 -3.24 -1.07 3.35
CA LEU A 109 -2.90 -2.00 4.42
C LEU A 109 -1.51 -2.61 4.17
N VAL A 110 -0.64 -2.62 5.16
CA VAL A 110 0.70 -3.23 5.10
C VAL A 110 0.68 -4.57 5.81
N VAL A 111 0.90 -5.65 5.06
CA VAL A 111 1.10 -6.96 5.68
C VAL A 111 2.55 -7.07 6.14
N PRO A 112 2.84 -7.42 7.41
CA PRO A 112 4.21 -7.61 7.86
C PRO A 112 4.96 -8.65 7.00
N PRO A 113 6.24 -8.43 6.65
CA PRO A 113 7.04 -9.42 5.92
C PRO A 113 7.22 -10.72 6.72
N ALA A 114 7.09 -10.67 8.05
CA ALA A 114 7.12 -11.84 8.93
C ALA A 114 5.85 -12.72 8.86
N THR A 115 4.78 -12.22 8.25
CA THR A 115 3.54 -12.99 8.03
C THR A 115 3.79 -14.04 6.95
N THR A 116 3.31 -15.27 7.14
CA THR A 116 3.40 -16.34 6.14
C THR A 116 2.45 -16.11 4.96
N GLU A 117 2.75 -16.67 3.78
CA GLU A 117 1.88 -16.57 2.59
C GLU A 117 0.44 -17.01 2.88
N GLU A 118 0.29 -18.09 3.64
CA GLU A 118 -0.99 -18.66 4.11
C GLU A 118 -1.86 -17.64 4.86
N ALA A 119 -1.24 -16.75 5.64
CA ALA A 119 -1.92 -15.72 6.42
C ALA A 119 -2.01 -14.38 5.67
N ALA A 120 -1.06 -14.09 4.76
CA ALA A 120 -1.03 -12.87 3.97
C ALA A 120 -2.09 -12.88 2.86
N GLU A 121 -2.31 -14.03 2.21
CA GLU A 121 -3.33 -14.22 1.16
C GLU A 121 -4.73 -13.76 1.61
N PRO A 122 -5.31 -14.27 2.72
CA PRO A 122 -6.63 -13.85 3.16
C PRO A 122 -6.68 -12.37 3.57
N ILE A 123 -5.59 -11.82 4.11
CA ILE A 123 -5.51 -10.39 4.47
C ILE A 123 -5.54 -9.52 3.21
N MET A 124 -4.77 -9.89 2.19
CA MET A 124 -4.77 -9.21 0.90
C MET A 124 -6.10 -9.32 0.16
N ALA A 125 -6.68 -10.53 0.18
CA ALA A 125 -8.00 -10.78 -0.39
C ALA A 125 -9.05 -9.91 0.31
N ALA A 126 -9.05 -9.89 1.64
CA ALA A 126 -9.95 -9.05 2.43
C ALA A 126 -9.74 -7.56 2.17
N ALA A 127 -8.52 -7.08 1.93
CA ALA A 127 -8.29 -5.68 1.59
C ALA A 127 -8.76 -5.30 0.17
N ALA A 128 -8.69 -6.24 -0.78
CA ALA A 128 -9.15 -6.03 -2.16
C ALA A 128 -10.68 -6.18 -2.31
N ASP A 129 -11.26 -7.13 -1.58
CA ASP A 129 -12.71 -7.42 -1.57
C ASP A 129 -13.46 -6.42 -0.67
N GLY A 130 -12.77 -5.99 0.40
CA GLY A 130 -13.18 -5.19 1.56
C GLY A 130 -14.50 -5.62 2.20
N PRO A 131 -14.92 -4.97 3.31
CA PRO A 131 -16.10 -5.43 4.02
C PRO A 131 -17.33 -5.30 3.11
N ALA A 132 -18.04 -6.41 2.95
CA ALA A 132 -19.38 -6.48 2.40
C ALA A 132 -20.38 -5.78 3.33
#